data_AF-A0A838XC42-F1
#
_entry.id   AF-A0A838XC42-F1
#
_cell.length_a   1.000
_cell.length_b   1.000
_cell.length_c   1.000
_cell.angle_alpha   90.00
_cell.angle_beta   90.00
_cell.angle_gamma   90.00
#
_symmetry.space_group_name_H-M   'P 1'
#
loop_
_entity.id
_entity.type
_entity.pdbx_description
1 polymer ?
#
loop_
_entity_poly.entity_id
_entity_poly.type
_entity_poly.pdbx_seq_one_letter_code
_entity_poly.pdbx_strand_id
1 'polypeptide(L)'
;MVRNQGWNDRLAASRVFSDWASIVGPEVAQHCKVDHFTDGVVYLETSSTAWAKELKMLAPRLVAKLNEELGDGQVLRIDVRGPQAPSWKKGRRSVKGRGPRDTYG
;
A
#
# COMPACT_ATOMS: atom_id res chain seq x y z
N MET A 1 18.82 -2.48 16.59
CA MET A 1 19.37 -2.50 15.21
C MET A 1 18.22 -2.63 14.22
N VAL A 2 17.65 -1.52 13.74
CA VAL A 2 16.59 -1.56 12.72
C VAL A 2 17.25 -1.61 11.35
N ARG A 3 17.02 -2.72 10.67
CA ARG A 3 17.53 -3.07 9.34
C ARG A 3 16.86 -2.18 8.29
N ASN A 4 17.43 -1.01 8.05
CA ASN A 4 17.00 -0.04 7.02
C ASN A 4 17.43 -0.47 5.60
N GLN A 5 17.36 -1.76 5.28
CA GLN A 5 17.85 -2.30 4.01
C GLN A 5 16.71 -2.39 3.01
N GLY A 6 16.53 -1.32 2.24
CA GLY A 6 15.59 -1.27 1.11
C GLY A 6 15.84 -0.14 0.11
N TRP A 7 16.98 0.56 0.18
CA TRP A 7 17.22 1.79 -0.60
C TRP A 7 18.01 1.53 -1.88
N ASN A 8 17.59 0.56 -2.69
CA ASN A 8 18.28 0.27 -3.95
C ASN A 8 17.97 1.29 -5.06
N ASP A 9 16.94 2.12 -4.88
CA ASP A 9 16.61 3.22 -5.80
C ASP A 9 16.49 4.56 -5.04
N ARG A 10 17.65 5.09 -4.65
CA ARG A 10 17.73 6.28 -3.79
C ARG A 10 17.16 7.54 -4.46
N LEU A 11 17.08 7.58 -5.78
CA LEU A 11 16.57 8.72 -6.56
C LEU A 11 15.05 8.69 -6.74
N ALA A 12 14.47 7.58 -7.23
CA ALA A 12 13.02 7.49 -7.41
C ALA A 12 12.30 7.54 -6.06
N ALA A 13 12.85 6.88 -5.03
CA ALA A 13 12.28 6.94 -3.69
C ALA A 13 12.21 8.39 -3.17
N SER A 14 13.31 9.14 -3.27
CA SER A 14 13.36 10.54 -2.80
C SER A 14 12.30 11.41 -3.49
N ARG A 15 12.09 11.21 -4.80
CA ARG A 15 11.05 11.90 -5.56
C ARG A 15 9.65 11.54 -5.06
N VAL A 16 9.35 10.25 -4.86
CA VAL A 16 8.05 9.80 -4.33
C VAL A 16 7.77 10.42 -2.96
N PHE A 17 8.75 10.47 -2.05
CA PHE A 17 8.56 11.09 -0.74
C PHE A 17 8.29 12.60 -0.84
N SER A 18 9.00 13.31 -1.72
CA SER A 18 8.82 14.75 -1.93
C SER A 18 7.49 15.10 -2.62
N ASP A 19 7.08 14.31 -3.62
CA ASP A 19 5.88 14.56 -4.42
C ASP A 19 4.65 13.77 -3.93
N TRP A 20 4.76 12.95 -2.87
CA TRP A 20 3.67 12.09 -2.39
C TRP A 20 2.35 12.84 -2.28
N ALA A 21 2.34 13.97 -1.55
CA ALA A 21 1.15 14.79 -1.35
C ALA A 21 0.59 15.40 -2.65
N SER A 22 1.43 15.65 -3.65
CA SER A 22 1.04 16.12 -4.97
C SER A 22 0.38 15.00 -5.78
N ILE A 23 0.92 13.77 -5.67
CA ILE A 23 0.46 12.59 -6.40
C ILE A 23 -0.89 12.08 -5.86
N VAL A 24 -1.01 11.98 -4.53
CA VAL A 24 -2.17 11.38 -3.86
C VAL A 24 -3.20 12.38 -3.37
N GLY A 25 -2.81 13.66 -3.30
CA GLY A 25 -3.62 14.74 -2.75
C GLY A 25 -3.47 14.90 -1.23
N PRO A 26 -3.93 16.05 -0.70
CA PRO A 26 -3.74 16.43 0.69
C PRO A 26 -4.51 15.54 1.67
N GLU A 27 -5.69 15.04 1.30
CA GLU A 27 -6.48 14.14 2.17
C GLU A 27 -5.74 12.82 2.44
N VAL A 28 -5.28 12.17 1.38
CA VAL A 28 -4.59 10.89 1.50
C VAL A 28 -3.24 11.06 2.21
N ALA A 29 -2.48 12.11 1.91
CA ALA A 29 -1.20 12.39 2.55
C ALA A 29 -1.30 12.72 4.04
N GLN A 30 -2.44 13.21 4.52
CA GLN A 30 -2.68 13.44 5.95
C GLN A 30 -2.91 12.14 6.73
N HIS A 31 -3.48 11.12 6.08
CA HIS A 31 -3.88 9.87 6.74
C HIS A 31 -2.98 8.68 6.42
N CYS A 32 -2.10 8.80 5.43
CA CYS A 32 -1.09 7.81 5.13
C CYS A 32 0.23 8.45 4.69
N LYS A 33 1.32 7.76 5.03
CA LYS A 33 2.68 8.13 4.66
C LYS A 33 3.37 6.94 4.01
N VAL A 34 4.32 7.22 3.14
CA VAL A 34 5.21 6.20 2.60
C VAL A 34 6.16 5.77 3.73
N ASP A 35 6.30 4.46 3.93
CA ASP A 35 7.21 3.87 4.91
C ASP A 35 8.54 3.50 4.23
N HIS A 36 8.47 2.72 3.14
CA HIS A 36 9.61 2.37 2.31
C HIS A 36 9.17 1.93 0.91
N PHE A 37 10.12 1.89 -0.02
CA PHE A 37 9.93 1.36 -1.37
C PHE A 37 11.00 0.29 -1.63
N THR A 38 10.59 -0.92 -2.01
CA THR A 38 11.54 -2.00 -2.32
C THR A 38 10.93 -2.96 -3.35
N ASP A 39 11.75 -3.45 -4.28
CA ASP A 39 11.33 -4.41 -5.31
C ASP A 39 10.13 -3.92 -6.16
N GLY A 40 10.07 -2.63 -6.47
CA GLY A 40 8.92 -2.05 -7.17
C GLY A 40 7.65 -1.95 -6.32
N VAL A 41 7.72 -2.23 -5.01
CA VAL A 41 6.57 -2.17 -4.10
C VAL A 41 6.69 -0.96 -3.17
N VAL A 42 5.69 -0.10 -3.19
CA VAL A 42 5.57 1.06 -2.28
C VAL A 42 4.79 0.61 -1.04
N TYR A 43 5.42 0.69 0.13
CA TYR A 43 4.79 0.40 1.41
C TYR A 43 4.27 1.69 2.04
N LEU A 44 2.98 1.71 2.35
CA LEU A 44 2.30 2.83 2.99
C LEU A 44 1.90 2.45 4.41
N GLU A 45 2.18 3.33 5.37
CA GLU A 45 1.64 3.25 6.72
C GLU A 45 0.44 4.20 6.83
N THR A 46 -0.69 3.69 7.32
CA THR A 46 -1.86 4.51 7.66
C THR A 46 -2.29 4.27 9.10
N SER A 47 -2.80 5.33 9.72
CA SER A 47 -3.27 5.32 11.11
C SER A 47 -4.71 4.80 11.27
N SER A 48 -5.41 4.54 10.16
CA SER A 48 -6.84 4.17 10.16
C SER A 48 -7.14 2.99 9.24
N THR A 49 -7.93 2.02 9.72
CA THR A 49 -8.37 0.85 8.92
C THR A 49 -9.35 1.23 7.79
N ALA A 50 -10.14 2.29 7.98
CA ALA A 50 -11.02 2.84 6.94
C ALA A 50 -10.21 3.36 5.75
N TRP A 51 -9.23 4.24 6.02
CA TRP A 51 -8.29 4.75 5.02
C TRP A 51 -7.48 3.63 4.36
N ALA A 52 -7.05 2.62 5.11
CA ALA A 52 -6.36 1.47 4.54
C ALA A 52 -7.19 0.75 3.47
N LYS A 53 -8.51 0.69 3.66
CA LYS A 53 -9.42 0.03 2.72
C LYS A 53 -9.68 0.89 1.50
N GLU A 54 -9.84 2.20 1.69
CA GLU A 54 -9.98 3.15 0.58
C GLU A 54 -8.72 3.20 -0.29
N LEU A 55 -7.55 3.29 0.32
CA LEU A 55 -6.26 3.26 -0.38
C LEU A 55 -6.08 1.96 -1.16
N LYS A 56 -6.55 0.81 -0.67
CA LYS A 56 -6.51 -0.45 -1.42
C LYS A 56 -7.38 -0.42 -2.67
N MET A 57 -8.51 0.30 -2.63
CA MET A 57 -9.36 0.50 -3.81
C MET A 57 -8.72 1.47 -4.80
N LEU A 58 -8.02 2.50 -4.31
CA LEU A 58 -7.31 3.49 -5.11
C LEU A 58 -5.92 3.02 -5.59
N ALA A 59 -5.37 1.97 -4.97
CA ALA A 59 -4.04 1.43 -5.25
C ALA A 59 -3.73 1.24 -6.74
N PRO A 60 -4.57 0.61 -7.58
CA PRO A 60 -4.26 0.47 -9.01
C PRO A 60 -4.13 1.81 -9.74
N ARG A 61 -4.95 2.82 -9.37
CA ARG A 61 -4.86 4.18 -9.94
C ARG A 61 -3.60 4.89 -9.48
N LEU A 62 -3.25 4.73 -8.20
CA LEU A 62 -2.02 5.29 -7.61
C LEU A 62 -0.77 4.68 -8.24
N VAL A 63 -0.75 3.37 -8.50
CA VAL A 63 0.34 2.69 -9.22
C VAL A 63 0.52 3.30 -10.61
N ALA A 64 -0.57 3.48 -11.37
CA ALA A 64 -0.51 4.09 -12.70
C ALA A 64 0.07 5.52 -12.63
N LYS A 65 -0.47 6.37 -11.74
CA LYS A 65 0.03 7.73 -11.49
C LYS A 65 1.52 7.76 -11.12
N LEU A 66 1.96 6.86 -10.25
CA LEU A 66 3.37 6.77 -9.86
C LEU A 66 4.27 6.36 -11.02
N ASN A 67 3.82 5.44 -11.87
CA ASN A 67 4.55 5.06 -13.09
C ASN A 67 4.60 6.20 -14.12
N GLU A 68 3.54 7.00 -14.24
CA GLU A 68 3.55 8.18 -15.11
C GLU A 68 4.60 9.21 -14.68
N GLU A 69 4.78 9.41 -13.37
CA GLU A 69 5.71 10.41 -12.83
C GLU A 69 7.16 9.91 -12.70
N LEU A 70 7.37 8.63 -12.37
CA LEU A 70 8.70 8.05 -12.09
C LEU A 70 9.30 7.31 -13.31
N GLY A 71 8.47 6.96 -14.28
CA GLY A 71 8.81 6.09 -15.40
C GLY A 71 8.05 4.77 -15.35
N ASP A 72 7.62 4.30 -16.53
CA ASP A 72 6.81 3.09 -16.66
C ASP A 72 7.53 1.86 -16.09
N GLY A 73 6.84 1.11 -15.23
CA GLY A 73 7.36 -0.11 -14.61
C GLY A 73 8.20 0.08 -13.34
N GLN A 74 8.38 1.32 -12.86
CA GLN A 74 9.09 1.58 -11.60
C GLN A 74 8.27 1.13 -10.37
N VAL A 75 6.95 1.31 -10.42
CA VAL A 75 6.03 0.86 -9.36
C VAL A 75 5.20 -0.30 -9.89
N LEU A 76 5.41 -1.47 -9.30
CA LEU A 76 4.67 -2.68 -9.59
C LEU A 76 3.40 -2.77 -8.73
N ARG A 77 3.48 -2.34 -7.47
CA ARG A 77 2.37 -2.48 -6.52
C ARG A 77 2.48 -1.50 -5.34
N ILE A 78 1.33 -1.22 -4.73
CA ILE A 78 1.25 -0.54 -3.43
C ILE A 78 0.76 -1.53 -2.36
N ASP A 79 1.49 -1.59 -1.24
CA ASP A 79 1.11 -2.34 -0.05
C ASP A 79 0.73 -1.39 1.08
N VAL A 80 -0.54 -1.43 1.49
CA VAL A 80 -1.08 -0.55 2.53
C VAL A 80 -1.12 -1.29 3.86
N ARG A 81 -0.25 -0.88 4.78
CA ARG A 81 -0.21 -1.34 6.17
C ARG A 81 -1.09 -0.42 7.01
N GLY A 82 -2.24 -0.94 7.41
CA GLY A 82 -3.10 -0.28 8.40
C GLY A 82 -2.48 -0.27 9.80
N PRO A 83 -3.12 0.42 10.76
CA PRO A 83 -2.68 0.45 12.16
C PRO A 83 -2.86 -0.94 12.74
N GLN A 84 -1.84 -1.79 12.57
CA GLN A 84 -1.74 -3.16 13.07
C GLN A 84 -3.09 -3.90 13.14
N ALA A 85 -3.80 -4.03 12.01
CA ALA A 85 -4.88 -5.01 11.95
C ALA A 85 -4.23 -6.39 12.09
N PRO A 86 -4.74 -7.30 12.96
CA PRO A 86 -4.15 -8.63 13.12
C PRO A 86 -4.04 -9.27 11.74
N SER A 87 -2.81 -9.52 11.31
CA SER A 87 -2.54 -10.18 10.05
C SER A 87 -3.12 -11.57 10.15
N TRP A 88 -4.34 -11.77 9.63
CA TRP A 88 -4.74 -13.08 9.16
C TRP A 88 -3.87 -13.37 7.94
N LYS A 89 -2.63 -13.78 8.20
CA LYS A 89 -1.95 -14.74 7.34
C LYS A 89 -2.89 -15.95 7.30
N LYS A 90 -3.83 -15.93 6.35
CA LYS A 90 -4.53 -17.11 5.89
C LYS A 90 -3.47 -17.93 5.16
N GLY A 91 -2.61 -18.59 5.96
CA GLY A 91 -1.69 -19.60 5.47
C GLY A 91 -2.45 -20.68 4.72
N ARG A 92 -1.74 -21.48 3.94
CA ARG A 92 -2.24 -22.59 3.11
C ARG A 92 -3.18 -23.53 3.89
N ARG A 93 -4.45 -23.17 3.99
CA ARG A 93 -5.57 -24.09 4.21
C ARG A 93 -6.71 -23.61 3.33
N SER A 94 -6.65 -24.08 2.08
CA SER A 94 -7.85 -24.24 1.29
C SER A 94 -8.77 -25.18 2.06
N VAL A 95 -9.86 -24.66 2.60
CA VAL A 95 -10.94 -25.50 3.12
C VAL A 95 -11.91 -25.75 1.97
N LYS A 96 -11.91 -26.99 1.48
CA LYS A 96 -12.98 -27.52 0.65
C LYS A 96 -14.11 -27.88 1.62
N GLY A 97 -15.07 -26.98 1.83
CA GLY A 97 -16.15 -27.20 2.80
C GLY A 97 -17.36 -26.34 2.47
N ARG A 98 -18.50 -27.00 2.24
CA ARG A 98 -19.82 -26.45 1.89
C ARG A 98 -20.32 -25.42 2.92
N GLY A 99 -21.25 -24.53 2.48
CA GLY A 99 -21.97 -23.54 3.30
C GLY A 99 -22.79 -24.16 4.46
N PRO A 100 -23.50 -23.38 5.31
CA PRO A 100 -24.62 -22.53 4.86
C PRO A 100 -24.92 -21.24 5.68
N ARG A 101 -25.89 -20.47 5.15
CA ARG A 101 -26.92 -19.58 5.77
C ARG A 101 -26.58 -18.35 6.64
N ASP A 102 -27.25 -17.27 6.24
CA ASP A 102 -27.70 -16.05 6.97
C ASP A 102 -26.62 -15.14 7.59
N THR A 103 -26.70 -13.81 7.51
CA THR A 103 -27.91 -12.98 7.66
C THR A 103 -27.84 -11.71 6.79
N TYR A 104 -28.88 -11.49 5.98
CA TYR A 104 -29.32 -10.16 5.56
C TYR A 104 -30.49 -9.83 6.48
N GLY A 105 -30.41 -8.71 7.19
CA GLY A 105 -31.43 -8.18 8.09
C GLY A 105 -31.21 -6.70 8.23
#